data_AF-A0A1I7U5L9-F1
#
_entry.id   AF-A0A1I7U5L9-F1
#
_cell.length_a   1.000
_cell.length_b   1.000
_cell.length_c   1.000
_cell.angle_alpha   90.00
_cell.angle_beta   90.00
_cell.angle_gamma   90.00
#
_symmetry.space_group_name_H-M   'P 1'
#
loop_
_entity.id
_entity.type
_entity.pdbx_description
1 polymer ?
#
loop_
_entity_poly.entity_id
_entity_poly.type
_entity_poly.pdbx_seq_one_letter_code
_entity_poly.pdbx_strand_id
1 'polypeptide(L)'
;MAELQLEDMPMDVIRAIIAPLELRDRLLLRNVSRRLREVVDEAPFTFDFIRIYKDENGIFFTYPGFALAYTGVRHCKIWIGNGRHLRRHRRTPTQVALEYFTRLLSHKSKSINVLDIHVTGDDSEQFLIDLLICMQTIEWQRGCSINVRTVSLQARVFSLAMQHIFESFRLDSLNEVILTILDGMPVTTLEEIKIWRQIQSFRFFGPGLTGLANSPTLSSLTDIFICGVISSQEAMDILTCLINNTHFHKMELIVDFASMFHPAEFARILGVPLANPFQLHHRLQMPDAQEDMEITY
;
A
#
# COMPACT_ATOMS: atom_id res chain seq x y z
N MET A 1 34.54 -31.38 31.75
CA MET A 1 34.39 -30.46 30.60
C MET A 1 33.23 -29.54 30.95
N ALA A 2 33.41 -28.23 30.87
CA ALA A 2 32.28 -27.31 31.07
C ALA A 2 31.33 -27.46 29.86
N GLU A 3 30.05 -27.73 30.12
CA GLU A 3 29.02 -27.66 29.08
C GLU A 3 28.83 -26.20 28.70
N LEU A 4 29.30 -25.82 27.51
CA LEU A 4 29.02 -24.52 26.93
C LEU A 4 27.54 -24.49 26.54
N GLN A 5 26.76 -23.63 27.18
CA GLN A 5 25.37 -23.41 26.83
C GLN A 5 25.27 -22.29 25.79
N LEU A 6 24.22 -22.31 24.98
CA LEU A 6 23.92 -21.21 24.05
C LEU A 6 23.72 -19.87 24.79
N GLU A 7 23.35 -19.95 26.07
CA GLU A 7 23.22 -18.83 26.99
C GLU A 7 24.57 -18.22 27.40
N ASP A 8 25.70 -18.88 27.15
CA ASP A 8 27.03 -18.33 27.44
C ASP A 8 27.57 -17.50 26.27
N MET A 9 26.89 -17.54 25.11
CA MET A 9 27.33 -16.85 23.90
C MET A 9 27.17 -15.33 24.03
N PRO A 10 28.18 -14.52 23.67
CA PRO A 10 28.07 -13.06 23.65
C PRO A 10 26.92 -12.55 22.74
N MET A 11 26.28 -11.44 23.14
CA MET A 11 25.10 -10.90 22.44
C MET A 11 25.38 -10.43 21.01
N ASP A 12 26.56 -9.90 20.77
CA ASP A 12 27.08 -9.53 19.45
C ASP A 12 27.19 -10.72 18.51
N VAL A 13 27.65 -11.88 18.99
CA VAL A 13 27.69 -13.13 18.21
C VAL A 13 26.27 -13.61 17.88
N ILE A 14 25.37 -13.60 18.86
CA ILE A 14 23.95 -13.97 18.63
C ILE A 14 23.31 -13.04 17.57
N ARG A 15 23.58 -11.73 17.64
CA ARG A 15 23.11 -10.76 16.63
C ARG A 15 23.68 -11.06 15.25
N ALA A 16 24.96 -11.40 15.15
CA ALA A 16 25.60 -11.77 13.89
C ALA A 16 24.99 -13.03 13.27
N ILE A 17 24.60 -14.01 14.09
CA ILE A 17 23.90 -15.23 13.65
C ILE A 17 22.47 -14.92 13.18
N ILE A 18 21.76 -14.01 13.85
CA ILE A 18 20.37 -13.66 13.52
C ILE A 18 20.26 -12.76 12.28
N ALA A 19 21.24 -11.88 12.06
CA ALA A 19 21.24 -10.91 10.96
C ALA A 19 20.98 -11.51 9.55
N PRO A 20 21.59 -12.63 9.14
CA PRO A 20 21.32 -13.23 7.83
C PRO A 20 20.03 -14.07 7.77
N LEU A 21 19.39 -14.35 8.91
CA LEU A 21 18.24 -15.25 8.94
C LEU A 21 17.01 -14.62 8.29
N GLU A 22 16.28 -15.44 7.54
CA GLU A 22 14.97 -15.09 7.00
C GLU A 22 13.95 -14.90 8.13
N LEU A 23 12.86 -14.18 7.81
CA LEU A 23 11.79 -13.87 8.76
C LEU A 23 11.30 -15.10 9.51
N ARG A 24 11.09 -16.21 8.80
CA ARG A 24 10.57 -17.45 9.38
C ARG A 24 11.48 -17.97 10.48
N ASP A 25 12.77 -18.04 10.23
CA ASP A 25 13.75 -18.55 11.19
C ASP A 25 13.90 -17.60 12.38
N ARG A 26 13.87 -16.28 12.14
CA ARG A 26 13.82 -15.28 13.21
C ARG A 26 12.60 -15.47 14.11
N LEU A 27 11.42 -15.67 13.53
CA LEU A 27 10.18 -15.93 14.29
C LEU A 27 10.22 -17.24 15.07
N LEU A 28 10.91 -18.27 14.56
CA LEU A 28 11.17 -19.50 15.29
C LEU A 28 12.08 -19.24 16.49
N LEU A 29 13.21 -18.55 16.29
CA LEU A 29 14.15 -18.19 17.36
C LEU A 29 13.51 -17.34 18.46
N ARG A 30 12.57 -16.47 18.10
CA ARG A 30 11.78 -15.67 19.04
C ARG A 30 10.99 -16.52 20.05
N ASN A 31 10.71 -17.78 19.72
CA ASN A 31 9.98 -18.71 20.57
C ASN A 31 10.89 -19.66 21.36
N VAL A 32 12.21 -19.63 21.14
CA VAL A 32 13.16 -20.54 21.80
C VAL A 32 13.47 -20.08 23.23
N SER A 33 13.89 -18.82 23.42
CA SER A 33 14.21 -18.27 24.74
C SER A 33 13.88 -16.78 24.83
N ARG A 34 13.75 -16.26 26.07
CA ARG A 34 13.50 -14.82 26.30
C ARG A 34 14.63 -13.97 25.72
N ARG A 35 15.88 -14.43 25.89
CA ARG A 35 17.06 -13.73 25.39
C ARG A 35 17.10 -13.67 23.86
N LEU A 36 16.80 -14.77 23.16
CA LEU A 36 16.72 -14.77 21.70
C LEU A 36 15.56 -13.90 21.21
N ARG A 37 14.43 -13.90 21.91
CA ARG A 37 13.32 -12.99 21.63
C ARG A 37 13.74 -11.53 21.70
N GLU A 38 14.44 -11.12 22.76
CA GLU A 38 14.95 -9.76 22.90
C GLU A 38 15.86 -9.38 21.72
N VAL A 39 16.80 -10.26 21.34
CA VAL A 39 17.69 -10.00 20.19
C VAL A 39 16.94 -9.92 18.86
N VAL A 40 16.04 -10.86 18.59
CA VAL A 40 15.24 -10.89 17.36
C VAL A 40 14.32 -9.67 17.25
N ASP A 41 13.73 -9.27 18.37
CA ASP A 41 12.84 -8.11 18.43
C ASP A 41 13.66 -6.83 18.16
N GLU A 42 14.81 -6.65 18.83
CA GLU A 42 15.74 -5.52 18.61
C GLU A 42 16.24 -5.43 17.16
N ALA A 43 16.59 -6.57 16.56
CA ALA A 43 17.19 -6.63 15.23
C ALA A 43 16.30 -5.95 14.17
N PRO A 44 16.81 -4.94 13.45
CA PRO A 44 16.10 -4.35 12.33
C PRO A 44 15.69 -5.42 11.31
N PHE A 45 14.49 -5.25 10.77
CA PHE A 45 13.98 -6.14 9.74
C PHE A 45 13.06 -5.36 8.81
N THR A 46 13.38 -5.39 7.53
CA THR A 46 12.53 -4.86 6.47
C THR A 46 11.78 -6.02 5.82
N PHE A 47 10.46 -5.99 5.84
CA PHE A 47 9.66 -6.94 5.08
C PHE A 47 9.69 -6.55 3.60
N ASP A 48 10.08 -7.46 2.71
CA ASP A 48 9.99 -7.22 1.26
C ASP A 48 8.56 -6.90 0.82
N PHE A 49 7.60 -7.63 1.39
CA PHE A 49 6.19 -7.31 1.26
C PHE A 49 5.38 -7.86 2.43
N ILE A 50 4.21 -7.26 2.65
CA ILE A 50 3.13 -7.85 3.42
C ILE A 50 1.87 -7.68 2.58
N ARG A 51 1.17 -8.79 2.30
CA ARG A 51 -0.14 -8.74 1.62
C ARG A 51 -1.24 -9.14 2.59
N ILE A 52 -2.27 -8.31 2.67
CA ILE A 52 -3.48 -8.53 3.46
C ILE A 52 -4.61 -8.70 2.44
N TYR A 53 -5.16 -9.90 2.34
CA TYR A 53 -6.34 -10.18 1.52
C TYR A 53 -7.50 -10.55 2.42
N LYS A 54 -8.65 -9.89 2.26
CA LYS A 54 -9.89 -10.22 2.96
C LYS A 54 -11.03 -10.34 1.97
N ASP A 55 -11.76 -11.45 2.06
CA ASP A 55 -12.98 -11.73 1.29
C ASP A 55 -14.04 -12.39 2.19
N GLU A 56 -15.08 -12.95 1.59
CA GLU A 56 -16.14 -13.68 2.29
C GLU A 56 -15.67 -15.00 2.91
N ASN A 57 -14.57 -15.58 2.39
CA ASN A 57 -14.06 -16.88 2.80
C ASN A 57 -13.09 -16.77 3.99
N GLY A 58 -12.43 -15.63 4.16
CA GLY A 58 -11.59 -15.36 5.31
C GLY A 58 -10.60 -14.23 5.09
N ILE A 59 -9.57 -14.24 5.95
CA ILE A 59 -8.50 -13.23 5.95
C ILE A 59 -7.18 -13.96 5.74
N PHE A 60 -6.35 -13.44 4.85
CA PHE A 60 -5.07 -14.01 4.48
C PHE A 60 -3.98 -12.96 4.66
N PHE A 61 -2.96 -13.31 5.45
CA PHE A 61 -1.75 -12.51 5.59
C PHE A 61 -0.60 -13.25 4.95
N THR A 62 0.01 -12.65 3.93
CA THR A 62 1.15 -13.23 3.22
C THR A 62 2.41 -12.42 3.53
N TYR A 63 3.45 -13.12 3.91
CA TYR A 63 4.77 -12.59 4.21
C TYR A 63 5.82 -13.28 3.32
N PRO A 64 7.08 -12.81 3.28
CA PRO A 64 8.14 -13.53 2.60
C PRO A 64 8.32 -14.92 3.20
N GLY A 65 8.12 -15.96 2.38
CA GLY A 65 8.31 -17.36 2.75
C GLY A 65 7.13 -18.07 3.44
N PHE A 66 6.06 -17.37 3.85
CA PHE A 66 4.88 -18.03 4.42
C PHE A 66 3.60 -17.19 4.34
N ALA A 67 2.44 -17.86 4.43
CA ALA A 67 1.13 -17.25 4.51
C ALA A 67 0.31 -17.84 5.66
N LEU A 68 -0.54 -17.00 6.26
CA LEU A 68 -1.50 -17.37 7.30
C LEU A 68 -2.92 -17.10 6.81
N ALA A 69 -3.78 -18.11 6.88
CA ALA A 69 -5.21 -17.96 6.61
C ALA A 69 -6.00 -18.06 7.91
N TYR A 70 -6.88 -17.09 8.13
CA TYR A 70 -7.76 -16.98 9.30
C TYR A 70 -9.20 -17.12 8.81
N THR A 71 -9.85 -18.22 9.21
CA THR A 71 -11.16 -18.62 8.68
C THR A 71 -12.15 -18.93 9.80
N GLY A 72 -13.44 -18.93 9.46
CA GLY A 72 -14.55 -19.23 10.37
C GLY A 72 -15.37 -17.99 10.71
N VAL A 73 -16.52 -18.18 11.37
CA VAL A 73 -17.44 -17.06 11.68
C VAL A 73 -17.26 -16.61 13.13
N ARG A 74 -17.55 -17.50 14.08
CA ARG A 74 -17.46 -17.22 15.53
C ARG A 74 -16.11 -17.60 16.14
N HIS A 75 -15.41 -18.54 15.52
CA HIS A 75 -14.18 -19.10 16.04
C HIS A 75 -13.16 -19.16 14.91
N CYS A 76 -12.05 -18.46 15.10
CA CYS A 76 -10.95 -18.43 14.15
C CYS A 76 -10.22 -19.78 14.12
N LYS A 77 -10.03 -20.32 12.92
CA LYS A 77 -9.07 -21.38 12.61
C LYS A 77 -7.92 -20.76 11.83
N ILE A 78 -6.70 -20.98 12.30
CA ILE A 78 -5.47 -20.50 11.66
C ILE A 78 -4.86 -21.65 10.87
N TRP A 79 -4.58 -21.40 9.60
CA TRP A 79 -3.90 -22.31 8.70
C TRP A 79 -2.60 -21.68 8.22
N ILE A 80 -1.56 -22.50 8.05
CA ILE A 80 -0.33 -22.10 7.37
C ILE A 80 -0.42 -22.55 5.91
N GLY A 81 0.11 -21.77 4.97
CA GLY A 81 -0.04 -21.92 3.51
C GLY A 81 0.19 -23.31 2.88
N ASN A 82 0.74 -24.29 3.61
CA ASN A 82 0.77 -25.70 3.19
C ASN A 82 -0.48 -26.51 3.61
N GLY A 83 -1.56 -25.84 4.01
CA GLY A 83 -2.80 -26.47 4.48
C GLY A 83 -2.71 -27.05 5.90
N ARG A 84 -1.60 -26.86 6.63
CA ARG A 84 -1.50 -27.34 8.01
C ARG A 84 -2.30 -26.44 8.94
N HIS A 85 -3.23 -27.05 9.69
CA HIS A 85 -3.94 -26.39 10.77
C HIS A 85 -2.99 -26.10 11.93
N LEU A 86 -2.86 -24.82 12.28
CA LEU A 86 -1.97 -24.39 13.35
C LEU A 86 -2.71 -24.37 14.69
N ARG A 87 -3.84 -23.66 14.75
CA ARG A 87 -4.52 -23.37 16.03
C ARG A 87 -5.97 -22.93 15.82
N ARG A 88 -6.79 -23.19 16.84
CA ARG A 88 -8.17 -22.66 16.95
C ARG A 88 -8.27 -21.65 18.08
N HIS A 89 -8.96 -20.54 17.85
CA HIS A 89 -9.24 -19.49 18.81
C HIS A 89 -10.75 -19.33 18.99
N ARG A 90 -11.18 -18.92 20.20
CA ARG A 90 -12.60 -18.64 20.49
C ARG A 90 -13.10 -17.30 19.94
N ARG A 91 -12.18 -16.43 19.50
CA ARG A 91 -12.43 -15.10 18.93
C ARG A 91 -12.65 -15.17 17.41
N THR A 92 -13.14 -14.07 16.84
CA THR A 92 -13.39 -13.95 15.39
C THR A 92 -12.06 -13.97 14.61
N PRO A 93 -12.07 -14.33 13.31
CA PRO A 93 -10.88 -14.26 12.47
C PRO A 93 -10.22 -12.87 12.47
N THR A 94 -11.00 -11.81 12.31
CA THR A 94 -10.51 -10.41 12.31
C THR A 94 -9.72 -10.08 13.57
N GLN A 95 -10.30 -10.34 14.74
CA GLN A 95 -9.64 -10.09 16.03
C GLN A 95 -8.31 -10.82 16.15
N VAL A 96 -8.25 -12.09 15.72
CA VAL A 96 -7.05 -12.90 15.83
C VAL A 96 -6.00 -12.49 14.81
N ALA A 97 -6.40 -12.25 13.56
CA ALA A 97 -5.50 -11.83 12.50
C ALA A 97 -4.82 -10.50 12.84
N LEU A 98 -5.62 -9.50 13.23
CA LEU A 98 -5.12 -8.17 13.59
C LEU A 98 -4.29 -8.18 14.87
N GLU A 99 -4.60 -9.00 15.88
CA GLU A 99 -3.74 -9.16 17.06
C GLU A 99 -2.36 -9.71 16.70
N TYR A 100 -2.30 -10.74 15.83
CA TYR A 100 -1.03 -11.30 15.37
C TYR A 100 -0.26 -10.28 14.55
N PHE A 101 -0.95 -9.54 13.68
CA PHE A 101 -0.36 -8.47 12.89
C PHE A 101 0.19 -7.34 13.77
N THR A 102 -0.58 -6.86 14.75
CA THR A 102 -0.12 -5.88 15.74
C THR A 102 1.17 -6.36 16.38
N ARG A 103 1.17 -7.54 17.01
CA ARG A 103 2.35 -8.09 17.69
C ARG A 103 3.59 -8.22 16.80
N LEU A 104 3.40 -8.45 15.50
CA LEU A 104 4.48 -8.57 14.54
C LEU A 104 5.11 -7.21 14.25
N LEU A 105 4.30 -6.16 14.14
CA LEU A 105 4.74 -4.82 13.73
C LEU A 105 4.97 -3.84 14.89
N SER A 106 4.63 -4.19 16.14
CA SER A 106 4.80 -3.35 17.33
C SER A 106 6.24 -2.92 17.61
N HIS A 107 7.25 -3.56 17.01
CA HIS A 107 8.64 -3.20 17.25
C HIS A 107 9.11 -2.09 16.30
N LYS A 108 9.70 -1.02 16.85
CA LYS A 108 10.11 0.19 16.11
C LYS A 108 11.14 -0.04 14.99
N SER A 109 11.92 -1.12 15.08
CA SER A 109 12.96 -1.46 14.08
C SER A 109 12.42 -2.19 12.84
N LYS A 110 11.09 -2.38 12.74
CA LYS A 110 10.44 -3.05 11.62
C LYS A 110 9.95 -2.04 10.59
N SER A 111 10.27 -2.27 9.33
CA SER A 111 9.83 -1.49 8.17
C SER A 111 9.26 -2.41 7.09
N ILE A 112 8.50 -1.87 6.16
CA ILE A 112 7.84 -2.63 5.08
C ILE A 112 8.16 -1.96 3.75
N ASN A 113 8.69 -2.72 2.79
CA ASN A 113 8.89 -2.21 1.44
C ASN A 113 7.54 -2.06 0.72
N VAL A 114 6.72 -3.12 0.70
CA VAL A 114 5.40 -3.08 0.06
C VAL A 114 4.32 -3.58 1.03
N LEU A 115 3.33 -2.75 1.33
CA LEU A 115 2.12 -3.15 2.04
C LEU A 115 0.96 -3.14 1.04
N ASP A 116 0.41 -4.32 0.76
CA ASP A 116 -0.68 -4.50 -0.20
C ASP A 116 -1.93 -4.98 0.55
N ILE A 117 -2.99 -4.19 0.48
CA ILE A 117 -4.24 -4.39 1.22
C ILE A 117 -5.37 -4.54 0.21
N HIS A 118 -5.95 -5.72 0.12
CA HIS A 118 -7.08 -6.00 -0.76
C HIS A 118 -8.26 -6.49 0.05
N VAL A 119 -9.33 -5.69 0.09
CA VAL A 119 -10.51 -5.94 0.90
C VAL A 119 -11.76 -5.99 0.03
N THR A 120 -12.45 -7.12 0.06
CA THR A 120 -13.69 -7.38 -0.68
C THR A 120 -14.76 -8.00 0.23
N GLY A 121 -16.00 -8.13 -0.25
CA GLY A 121 -17.13 -8.66 0.51
C GLY A 121 -17.86 -7.60 1.36
N ASP A 122 -19.02 -7.97 1.90
CA ASP A 122 -19.99 -7.03 2.51
C ASP A 122 -19.49 -6.36 3.80
N ASP A 123 -18.61 -7.01 4.56
CA ASP A 123 -18.01 -6.49 5.79
C ASP A 123 -16.66 -5.79 5.54
N SER A 124 -16.37 -5.35 4.30
CA SER A 124 -15.11 -4.68 3.96
C SER A 124 -14.85 -3.43 4.80
N GLU A 125 -15.89 -2.60 5.00
CA GLU A 125 -15.75 -1.35 5.74
C GLU A 125 -15.41 -1.59 7.21
N GLN A 126 -16.11 -2.52 7.86
CA GLN A 126 -15.81 -2.88 9.24
C GLN A 126 -14.39 -3.42 9.40
N PHE A 127 -13.92 -4.24 8.45
CA PHE A 127 -12.56 -4.74 8.45
C PHE A 127 -11.53 -3.60 8.32
N LEU A 128 -11.78 -2.61 7.45
CA LEU A 128 -10.90 -1.45 7.29
C LEU A 128 -10.86 -0.58 8.55
N ILE A 129 -12.00 -0.39 9.23
CA ILE A 129 -12.05 0.29 10.53
C ILE A 129 -11.23 -0.48 11.58
N ASP A 130 -11.40 -1.80 11.67
CA ASP A 130 -10.64 -2.62 12.62
C ASP A 130 -9.14 -2.59 12.30
N LEU A 131 -8.77 -2.60 11.00
CA LEU A 131 -7.39 -2.46 10.55
C LEU A 131 -6.82 -1.08 10.91
N LEU A 132 -7.57 0.00 10.74
CA LEU A 132 -7.16 1.34 11.17
C LEU A 132 -6.84 1.38 12.68
N ILE A 133 -7.73 0.82 13.51
CA ILE A 133 -7.50 0.72 14.96
C ILE A 133 -6.24 -0.11 15.25
N CYS A 134 -6.03 -1.20 14.51
CA CYS A 134 -4.83 -2.02 14.60
C CYS A 134 -3.56 -1.21 14.27
N MET A 135 -3.58 -0.40 13.21
CA MET A 135 -2.46 0.47 12.81
C MET A 135 -2.17 1.52 13.88
N GLN A 136 -3.18 2.24 14.37
CA GLN A 136 -3.03 3.20 15.46
C GLN A 136 -2.49 2.55 16.74
N THR A 137 -2.92 1.32 17.04
CA THR A 137 -2.39 0.55 18.17
C THR A 137 -0.91 0.23 17.99
N ILE A 138 -0.48 -0.14 16.78
CA ILE A 138 0.93 -0.39 16.46
C ILE A 138 1.74 0.90 16.63
N GLU A 139 1.27 2.02 16.10
CA GLU A 139 1.95 3.32 16.22
C GLU A 139 2.11 3.72 17.69
N TRP A 140 1.05 3.60 18.49
CA TRP A 140 1.07 3.88 19.92
C TRP A 140 2.09 2.99 20.66
N GLN A 141 2.14 1.69 20.36
CA GLN A 141 3.11 0.76 20.96
C GLN A 141 4.56 1.05 20.55
N ARG A 142 4.78 1.52 19.30
CA ARG A 142 6.09 1.89 18.78
C ARG A 142 6.58 3.24 19.29
N GLY A 143 5.66 4.15 19.60
CA GLY A 143 5.93 5.58 19.80
C GLY A 143 6.28 6.32 18.50
N CYS A 144 6.05 5.70 17.34
CA CYS A 144 6.29 6.29 16.01
C CYS A 144 5.49 5.58 14.93
N SER A 145 5.27 6.26 13.80
CA SER A 145 4.58 5.68 12.64
C SER A 145 5.33 4.52 12.00
N ILE A 146 4.58 3.67 11.31
CA ILE A 146 5.12 2.51 10.61
C ILE A 146 5.84 3.01 9.35
N ASN A 147 7.11 2.63 9.18
CA ASN A 147 7.87 2.94 7.99
C ASN A 147 7.42 1.99 6.87
N VAL A 148 6.79 2.54 5.84
CA VAL A 148 6.29 1.80 4.67
C VAL A 148 6.67 2.56 3.41
N ARG A 149 7.31 1.88 2.45
CA ARG A 149 7.77 2.51 1.20
C ARG A 149 6.68 2.61 0.14
N THR A 150 5.92 1.55 -0.07
CA THR A 150 4.81 1.51 -1.02
C THR A 150 3.57 0.96 -0.33
N VAL A 151 2.44 1.65 -0.49
CA VAL A 151 1.13 1.17 -0.01
C VAL A 151 0.21 0.99 -1.20
N SER A 152 -0.30 -0.22 -1.37
CA SER A 152 -1.37 -0.56 -2.30
C SER A 152 -2.64 -0.84 -1.51
N LEU A 153 -3.73 -0.18 -1.86
CA LEU A 153 -5.04 -0.41 -1.24
C LEU A 153 -6.09 -0.61 -2.33
N GLN A 154 -6.70 -1.79 -2.31
CA GLN A 154 -7.81 -2.19 -3.17
C GLN A 154 -9.07 -2.43 -2.34
N ALA A 155 -10.16 -1.73 -2.69
CA ALA A 155 -11.46 -1.85 -2.04
C ALA A 155 -12.62 -1.60 -3.02
N ARG A 156 -13.86 -1.98 -2.64
CA ARG A 156 -15.05 -1.64 -3.44
C ARG A 156 -15.28 -0.13 -3.49
N VAL A 157 -15.20 0.56 -2.35
CA VAL A 157 -15.46 1.99 -2.21
C VAL A 157 -14.31 2.68 -1.48
N PHE A 158 -14.05 3.95 -1.81
CA PHE A 158 -13.11 4.78 -1.05
C PHE A 158 -13.81 5.29 0.22
N SER A 159 -13.39 4.81 1.38
CA SER A 159 -13.98 5.19 2.66
C SER A 159 -13.06 6.04 3.54
N LEU A 160 -13.64 6.71 4.54
CA LEU A 160 -12.88 7.48 5.53
C LEU A 160 -11.86 6.62 6.27
N ALA A 161 -12.16 5.34 6.50
CA ALA A 161 -11.20 4.41 7.10
C ALA A 161 -9.95 4.24 6.22
N MET A 162 -10.10 4.13 4.90
CA MET A 162 -8.96 4.05 3.97
C MET A 162 -8.11 5.30 4.00
N GLN A 163 -8.73 6.47 3.98
CA GLN A 163 -8.05 7.75 4.10
C GLN A 163 -7.18 7.80 5.36
N HIS A 164 -7.73 7.42 6.52
CA HIS A 164 -6.97 7.42 7.76
C HIS A 164 -5.91 6.32 7.85
N ILE A 165 -6.09 5.19 7.16
CA ILE A 165 -5.03 4.16 7.05
C ILE A 165 -3.81 4.76 6.37
N PHE A 166 -3.99 5.51 5.29
CA PHE A 166 -2.89 6.21 4.62
C PHE A 166 -2.19 7.22 5.55
N GLU A 167 -2.95 7.94 6.37
CA GLU A 167 -2.42 8.89 7.36
C GLU A 167 -1.64 8.22 8.50
N SER A 168 -1.77 6.90 8.70
CA SER A 168 -1.07 6.13 9.74
C SER A 168 0.35 5.69 9.32
N PHE A 169 0.83 6.10 8.13
CA PHE A 169 2.17 5.77 7.66
C PHE A 169 3.13 6.93 7.85
N ARG A 170 4.40 6.59 8.09
CA ARG A 170 5.45 7.59 8.26
C ARG A 170 5.75 8.25 6.91
N LEU A 171 5.34 9.50 6.77
CA LEU A 171 5.29 10.21 5.49
C LEU A 171 6.65 10.37 4.80
N ASP A 172 7.74 10.52 5.57
CA ASP A 172 9.10 10.63 5.04
C ASP A 172 9.65 9.31 4.46
N SER A 173 8.93 8.21 4.63
CA SER A 173 9.30 6.91 4.08
C SER A 173 8.39 6.42 2.96
N LEU A 174 7.23 7.06 2.77
CA LEU A 174 6.21 6.63 1.80
C LEU A 174 6.49 7.25 0.43
N ASN A 175 6.94 6.44 -0.52
CA ASN A 175 7.29 6.87 -1.86
C ASN A 175 6.13 6.74 -2.85
N GLU A 176 5.35 5.65 -2.74
CA GLU A 176 4.33 5.31 -3.74
C GLU A 176 3.02 4.89 -3.08
N VAL A 177 1.92 5.41 -3.64
CA VAL A 177 0.55 5.04 -3.27
C VAL A 177 -0.17 4.50 -4.50
N ILE A 178 -0.71 3.30 -4.35
CA ILE A 178 -1.53 2.63 -5.38
C ILE A 178 -2.93 2.48 -4.80
N LEU A 179 -3.92 3.04 -5.49
CA LEU A 179 -5.32 2.99 -5.11
C LEU A 179 -6.13 2.28 -6.19
N THR A 180 -6.84 1.22 -5.81
CA THR A 180 -7.75 0.49 -6.71
C THR A 180 -9.16 0.47 -6.14
N ILE A 181 -10.11 1.09 -6.83
CA ILE A 181 -11.52 1.15 -6.46
C ILE A 181 -12.33 0.32 -7.46
N LEU A 182 -13.06 -0.68 -6.97
CA LEU A 182 -13.74 -1.67 -7.83
C LEU A 182 -15.17 -1.27 -8.22
N ASP A 183 -15.93 -0.60 -7.35
CA ASP A 183 -17.33 -0.28 -7.62
C ASP A 183 -17.51 1.13 -8.15
N GLY A 184 -18.38 1.26 -9.17
CA GLY A 184 -18.87 2.51 -9.75
C GLY A 184 -19.59 3.39 -8.75
N MET A 185 -18.84 4.11 -7.92
CA MET A 185 -19.33 5.14 -7.01
C MET A 185 -18.99 6.54 -7.55
N PRO A 186 -19.72 7.59 -7.11
CA PRO A 186 -19.52 8.94 -7.59
C PRO A 186 -18.10 9.36 -7.32
N VAL A 187 -17.71 10.30 -8.15
CA VAL A 187 -16.32 10.59 -8.35
C VAL A 187 -15.64 11.00 -7.05
N THR A 188 -14.55 10.30 -6.69
CA THR A 188 -13.90 10.48 -5.39
C THR A 188 -13.08 11.76 -5.38
N THR A 189 -13.41 12.71 -4.50
CA THR A 189 -12.58 13.89 -4.26
C THR A 189 -11.37 13.49 -3.42
N LEU A 190 -10.24 13.30 -4.08
CA LEU A 190 -8.97 13.00 -3.40
C LEU A 190 -8.40 14.20 -2.62
N GLU A 191 -9.01 15.39 -2.71
CA GLU A 191 -8.58 16.61 -2.01
C GLU A 191 -8.38 16.43 -0.49
N GLU A 192 -9.06 15.47 0.13
CA GLU A 192 -9.05 15.29 1.59
C GLU A 192 -7.87 14.45 2.13
N ILE A 193 -7.14 13.72 1.29
CA ILE A 193 -6.06 12.85 1.76
C ILE A 193 -4.81 13.71 2.08
N LYS A 194 -4.47 13.88 3.36
CA LYS A 194 -3.37 14.79 3.74
C LYS A 194 -1.97 14.32 3.34
N ILE A 195 -1.81 13.03 3.06
CA ILE A 195 -0.49 12.42 2.80
C ILE A 195 0.11 12.77 1.44
N TRP A 196 -0.69 13.37 0.56
CA TRP A 196 -0.30 13.65 -0.81
C TRP A 196 0.96 14.48 -0.99
N ARG A 197 1.25 15.42 -0.07
CA ARG A 197 2.37 16.37 -0.23
C ARG A 197 3.76 15.73 -0.25
N GLN A 198 3.85 14.43 0.04
CA GLN A 198 5.11 13.75 0.28
C GLN A 198 5.27 12.47 -0.56
N ILE A 199 4.23 12.08 -1.31
CA ILE A 199 4.33 10.92 -2.19
C ILE A 199 4.94 11.34 -3.53
N GLN A 200 5.77 10.47 -4.10
CA GLN A 200 6.42 10.70 -5.38
C GLN A 200 5.59 10.10 -6.52
N SER A 201 5.04 8.90 -6.30
CA SER A 201 4.26 8.19 -7.32
C SER A 201 2.83 7.90 -6.85
N PHE A 202 1.87 8.19 -7.72
CA PHE A 202 0.46 7.86 -7.52
C PHE A 202 -0.07 7.01 -8.66
N ARG A 203 -0.72 5.90 -8.32
CA ARG A 203 -1.46 5.07 -9.29
C ARG A 203 -2.90 4.91 -8.88
N PHE A 204 -3.81 5.19 -9.81
CA PHE A 204 -5.25 5.03 -9.63
C PHE A 204 -5.81 4.02 -10.63
N PHE A 205 -6.65 3.13 -10.14
CA PHE A 205 -7.45 2.21 -10.93
C PHE A 205 -8.90 2.31 -10.45
N GLY A 206 -9.85 2.70 -11.30
CA GLY A 206 -11.24 2.74 -10.87
C GLY A 206 -12.20 3.38 -11.86
N PRO A 207 -13.50 3.39 -11.52
CA PRO A 207 -14.57 3.77 -12.44
C PRO A 207 -14.74 5.28 -12.61
N GLY A 208 -13.96 6.11 -11.93
CA GLY A 208 -13.99 7.56 -12.11
C GLY A 208 -13.13 8.33 -11.10
N LEU A 209 -12.47 9.41 -11.55
CA LEU A 209 -11.69 10.32 -10.70
C LEU A 209 -12.04 11.79 -10.98
N THR A 210 -12.22 12.61 -9.93
CA THR A 210 -12.59 14.05 -9.97
C THR A 210 -11.83 14.84 -8.94
N GLY A 211 -11.58 16.12 -9.24
CA GLY A 211 -11.03 17.09 -8.29
C GLY A 211 -9.56 16.84 -8.01
N LEU A 212 -8.91 15.94 -8.75
CA LEU A 212 -7.47 15.74 -8.60
C LEU A 212 -6.71 17.01 -8.99
N ALA A 213 -7.18 17.72 -10.02
CA ALA A 213 -6.50 18.92 -10.51
C ALA A 213 -6.50 20.11 -9.55
N ASN A 214 -7.53 20.23 -8.71
CA ASN A 214 -7.62 21.28 -7.69
C ASN A 214 -6.80 20.94 -6.44
N SER A 215 -6.31 19.71 -6.36
CA SER A 215 -5.58 19.22 -5.22
C SER A 215 -4.16 19.80 -5.27
N PRO A 216 -3.65 20.43 -4.19
CA PRO A 216 -2.29 21.02 -4.13
C PRO A 216 -1.15 19.97 -4.22
N THR A 217 -1.49 18.76 -4.62
CA THR A 217 -0.85 17.47 -4.41
C THR A 217 -0.15 17.00 -5.66
N LEU A 218 -0.68 17.38 -6.83
CA LEU A 218 -0.03 17.21 -8.12
C LEU A 218 1.33 17.91 -8.17
N SER A 219 1.52 18.97 -7.38
CA SER A 219 2.78 19.72 -7.30
C SER A 219 3.95 18.95 -6.68
N SER A 220 3.69 17.86 -5.93
CA SER A 220 4.74 17.01 -5.33
C SER A 220 4.97 15.68 -6.04
N LEU A 221 4.09 15.30 -6.98
CA LEU A 221 4.21 14.05 -7.71
C LEU A 221 5.34 14.11 -8.75
N THR A 222 6.12 13.05 -8.84
CA THR A 222 7.03 12.79 -9.96
C THR A 222 6.35 11.92 -11.01
N ASP A 223 5.47 11.01 -10.59
CA ASP A 223 4.83 10.04 -11.47
C ASP A 223 3.35 9.91 -11.16
N ILE A 224 2.52 9.89 -12.21
CA ILE A 224 1.10 9.62 -12.10
C ILE A 224 0.63 8.60 -13.13
N PHE A 225 -0.11 7.61 -12.67
CA PHE A 225 -0.80 6.64 -13.50
C PHE A 225 -2.28 6.66 -13.16
N ILE A 226 -3.14 6.84 -14.14
CA ILE A 226 -4.61 6.80 -13.96
C ILE A 226 -5.18 5.84 -14.98
N CYS A 227 -5.87 4.80 -14.51
CA CYS A 227 -6.70 3.92 -15.32
C CYS A 227 -8.15 4.03 -14.86
N GLY A 228 -8.99 4.74 -15.61
CA GLY A 228 -10.37 4.94 -15.21
C GLY A 228 -11.17 5.90 -16.07
N VAL A 229 -12.38 6.25 -15.58
CA VAL A 229 -13.21 7.26 -16.24
C VAL A 229 -12.72 8.66 -15.87
N ILE A 230 -12.41 9.47 -16.88
CA ILE A 230 -11.95 10.84 -16.69
C ILE A 230 -12.48 11.74 -17.80
N SER A 231 -12.88 12.97 -17.45
CA SER A 231 -13.30 13.95 -18.44
C SER A 231 -12.09 14.57 -19.16
N SER A 232 -12.26 15.03 -20.41
CA SER A 232 -11.19 15.76 -21.11
C SER A 232 -10.75 17.03 -20.36
N GLN A 233 -11.69 17.74 -19.73
CA GLN A 233 -11.37 18.93 -18.92
C GLN A 233 -10.49 18.57 -17.73
N GLU A 234 -10.82 17.50 -17.01
CA GLU A 234 -10.03 17.11 -15.85
C GLU A 234 -8.65 16.56 -16.22
N ALA A 235 -8.57 15.76 -17.29
CA ALA A 235 -7.27 15.35 -17.81
C ALA A 235 -6.40 16.57 -18.15
N MET A 236 -7.01 17.64 -18.70
CA MET A 236 -6.32 18.89 -18.98
C MET A 236 -5.94 19.67 -17.73
N ASP A 237 -6.81 19.71 -16.72
CA ASP A 237 -6.52 20.42 -15.48
C ASP A 237 -5.37 19.72 -14.72
N ILE A 238 -5.37 18.38 -14.68
CA ILE A 238 -4.26 17.58 -14.15
C ILE A 238 -2.98 17.89 -14.94
N LEU A 239 -3.03 17.80 -16.26
CA LEU A 239 -1.90 18.09 -17.13
C LEU A 239 -1.34 19.49 -16.90
N THR A 240 -2.21 20.51 -16.83
CA THR A 240 -1.82 21.90 -16.62
C THR A 240 -1.14 22.09 -15.26
N CYS A 241 -1.61 21.39 -14.24
CA CYS A 241 -0.96 21.39 -12.92
C CYS A 241 0.44 20.76 -13.00
N LEU A 242 0.58 19.64 -13.70
CA LEU A 242 1.83 18.89 -13.80
C LEU A 242 2.88 19.56 -14.70
N ILE A 243 2.47 20.28 -15.75
CA ILE A 243 3.38 21.08 -16.61
C ILE A 243 4.18 22.10 -15.80
N ASN A 244 3.59 22.64 -14.73
CA ASN A 244 4.25 23.61 -13.87
C ASN A 244 5.11 22.96 -12.76
N ASN A 245 5.14 21.63 -12.67
CA ASN A 245 5.93 20.89 -11.69
C ASN A 245 7.28 20.47 -12.31
N THR A 246 8.36 21.14 -11.89
CA THR A 246 9.73 20.88 -12.37
C THR A 246 10.29 19.51 -11.98
N HIS A 247 9.64 18.81 -11.06
CA HIS A 247 10.02 17.46 -10.63
C HIS A 247 9.21 16.36 -11.31
N PHE A 248 8.27 16.73 -12.19
CA PHE A 248 7.41 15.78 -12.86
C PHE A 248 8.15 15.03 -13.97
N HIS A 249 8.02 13.70 -13.97
CA HIS A 249 8.65 12.80 -14.93
C HIS A 249 7.64 12.21 -15.91
N LYS A 250 6.52 11.66 -15.42
CA LYS A 250 5.66 10.81 -16.26
C LYS A 250 4.19 10.83 -15.89
N MET A 251 3.33 11.02 -16.90
CA MET A 251 1.87 10.83 -16.82
C MET A 251 1.46 9.69 -17.73
N GLU A 252 0.77 8.68 -17.20
CA GLU A 252 0.09 7.66 -17.98
C GLU A 252 -1.41 7.70 -17.71
N LEU A 253 -2.21 7.80 -18.76
CA LEU A 253 -3.66 7.87 -18.69
C LEU A 253 -4.28 6.79 -19.57
N ILE A 254 -4.91 5.79 -18.95
CA ILE A 254 -5.72 4.79 -19.62
C ILE A 254 -7.18 5.13 -19.37
N VAL A 255 -7.88 5.53 -20.41
CA VAL A 255 -9.24 6.05 -20.30
C VAL A 255 -10.25 4.95 -20.61
N ASP A 256 -11.20 4.70 -19.70
CA ASP A 256 -12.29 3.74 -19.92
C ASP A 256 -13.21 4.21 -21.08
N PHE A 257 -13.75 3.28 -21.88
CA PHE A 257 -14.72 3.56 -22.94
C PHE A 257 -15.99 4.29 -22.45
N ALA A 258 -16.34 4.15 -21.17
CA ALA A 258 -17.44 4.89 -20.55
C ALA A 258 -17.14 6.39 -20.36
N SER A 259 -15.90 6.83 -20.63
CA SER A 259 -15.51 8.23 -20.47
C SER A 259 -16.08 9.13 -21.55
N MET A 260 -16.51 10.33 -21.13
CA MET A 260 -16.76 11.45 -22.04
C MET A 260 -15.44 12.09 -22.51
N PHE A 261 -14.42 11.27 -22.75
CA PHE A 261 -13.12 11.72 -23.22
C PHE A 261 -13.17 11.80 -24.73
N HIS A 262 -12.94 12.99 -25.27
CA HIS A 262 -12.90 13.23 -26.71
C HIS A 262 -11.45 13.42 -27.15
N PRO A 263 -10.80 12.39 -27.76
CA PRO A 263 -9.40 12.50 -28.19
C PRO A 263 -9.15 13.69 -29.11
N ALA A 264 -10.12 14.01 -29.98
CA ALA A 264 -10.11 15.18 -30.86
C ALA A 264 -10.06 16.51 -30.11
N GLU A 265 -10.84 16.64 -29.04
CA GLU A 265 -10.85 17.84 -28.22
C GLU A 265 -9.55 17.95 -27.42
N PHE A 266 -9.10 16.86 -26.81
CA PHE A 266 -7.85 16.81 -26.05
C PHE A 266 -6.63 17.14 -26.92
N ALA A 267 -6.52 16.55 -28.11
CA ALA A 267 -5.47 16.85 -29.08
C ALA A 267 -5.52 18.32 -29.57
N ARG A 268 -6.73 18.86 -29.80
CA ARG A 268 -6.91 20.28 -30.15
C ARG A 268 -6.39 21.20 -29.04
N ILE A 269 -6.68 20.87 -27.77
CA ILE A 269 -6.21 21.66 -26.62
C ILE A 269 -4.68 21.58 -26.51
N LEU A 270 -4.10 20.41 -26.74
CA LEU A 270 -2.65 20.20 -26.80
C LEU A 270 -1.97 20.83 -28.03
N GLY A 271 -2.74 21.30 -29.02
CA GLY A 271 -2.20 21.85 -30.26
C GLY A 271 -1.53 20.81 -31.17
N VAL A 272 -1.94 19.53 -31.07
CA VAL A 272 -1.29 18.42 -31.79
C VAL A 272 -2.21 17.81 -32.84
N PRO A 273 -1.68 17.49 -34.04
CA PRO A 273 -2.46 16.85 -35.08
C PRO A 273 -2.76 15.39 -34.72
N LEU A 274 -4.03 14.98 -34.82
CA LEU A 274 -4.39 13.56 -34.73
C LEU A 274 -4.00 12.85 -36.03
N ALA A 275 -3.13 11.85 -35.92
CA ALA A 275 -2.79 10.98 -37.04
C ALA A 275 -3.92 9.99 -37.38
N ASN A 276 -4.76 9.63 -36.40
CA ASN A 276 -5.88 8.69 -36.54
C ASN A 276 -6.98 9.02 -35.50
N PRO A 277 -8.29 8.87 -35.79
CA PRO A 277 -9.36 9.33 -34.90
C PRO A 277 -9.44 8.59 -33.55
N PHE A 278 -8.68 7.49 -33.39
CA PHE A 278 -8.72 6.62 -32.21
C PHE A 278 -7.35 6.34 -31.59
N GLN A 279 -6.27 6.95 -32.10
CA GLN A 279 -4.94 6.77 -31.53
C GLN A 279 -4.29 8.13 -31.34
N LEU A 280 -4.04 8.47 -30.07
CA LEU A 280 -3.24 9.64 -29.71
C LEU A 280 -1.96 9.12 -29.09
N HIS A 281 -0.86 9.18 -29.83
CA HIS A 281 0.47 9.03 -29.26
C HIS A 281 1.17 10.37 -29.42
N HIS A 282 1.33 11.09 -28.32
CA HIS A 282 1.94 12.41 -28.32
C HIS A 282 3.00 12.52 -27.22
N ARG A 283 4.16 13.05 -27.59
CA ARG A 283 5.25 13.33 -26.67
C ARG A 283 5.30 14.83 -26.42
N LEU A 284 4.92 15.24 -25.22
CA LEU A 284 4.91 16.62 -24.78
C LEU A 284 6.24 16.92 -24.08
N GLN A 285 7.02 17.84 -24.64
CA GLN A 285 8.26 18.28 -24.03
C GLN A 285 7.96 19.17 -22.83
N MET A 286 8.38 18.73 -21.65
CA MET A 286 8.14 19.42 -20.39
C MET A 286 9.30 20.39 -20.12
N PRO A 287 9.04 21.67 -19.76
CA PRO A 287 10.09 22.59 -19.39
C PRO A 287 10.88 22.05 -18.19
N ASP A 288 12.21 22.00 -18.32
CA ASP A 288 13.14 21.59 -17.25
C ASP A 288 13.03 20.13 -16.75
N ALA A 289 12.23 19.28 -17.41
CA ALA A 289 12.17 17.85 -17.10
C ALA A 289 13.28 17.05 -17.78
N GLN A 290 13.71 15.96 -17.14
CA GLN A 290 14.68 15.02 -17.72
C GLN A 290 14.07 14.10 -18.80
N GLU A 291 12.76 13.93 -18.77
CA GLU A 291 12.00 13.07 -19.69
C GLU A 291 10.80 13.85 -20.24
N ASP A 292 10.38 13.50 -21.45
CA ASP A 292 9.18 14.07 -22.07
C ASP A 292 7.96 13.27 -21.62
N MET A 293 6.81 13.94 -21.50
CA MET A 293 5.56 13.27 -21.13
C MET A 293 4.98 12.53 -22.34
N GLU A 294 4.74 11.23 -22.20
CA GLU A 294 4.11 10.40 -23.23
C GLU A 294 2.61 10.23 -22.96
N ILE A 295 1.79 10.76 -23.86
CA ILE A 295 0.35 10.62 -23.85
C ILE A 295 -0.01 9.51 -24.84
N THR A 296 -0.59 8.42 -24.35
CA THR A 296 -1.06 7.31 -25.19
C THR A 296 -2.55 7.06 -24.94
N TYR A 297 -3.35 7.11 -26.01
CA TYR A 297 -4.77 6.71 -26.07
C TYR A 297 -4.94 5.72 -27.21
#